data_AF-A0A2H0QSW7-F1
#
_entry.id   AF-A0A2H0QSW7-F1
#
_cell.length_a   1.000
_cell.length_b   1.000
_cell.length_c   1.000
_cell.angle_alpha   90.00
_cell.angle_beta   90.00
_cell.angle_gamma   90.00
#
_symmetry.space_group_name_H-M   'P 1'
#
loop_
_entity.id
_entity.type
_entity.pdbx_description
1 polymer ?
#
loop_
_entity_poly.entity_id
_entity_poly.type
_entity_poly.pdbx_seq_one_letter_code
_entity_poly.pdbx_strand_id
1 'polypeptide(L)'
;MPISLLLTFISFLMLVDIISDYKEGSDLAHLTLEIIVVIFCLIGIAYMFLGFRAENLKLMAELDETRIDLGNWKEKSRSFIQGLSQAMDEQFEKWHLTPSEKEVALLLIKGLSTKEIADIRQASEKTVRAQATSLYKKSQVQGRYELSAFFLEDLLLPNHK
;
A
#
# COMPACT_ATOMS: atom_id res chain seq x y z
N MET A 1 -15.21 -13.41 17.68
CA MET A 1 -14.75 -14.82 17.59
C MET A 1 -14.68 -15.52 18.96
N PRO A 2 -14.00 -15.02 20.01
CA PRO A 2 -13.93 -15.73 21.29
C PRO A 2 -15.28 -15.79 22.04
N ILE A 3 -16.09 -14.73 21.94
CA ILE A 3 -17.39 -14.64 22.62
C ILE A 3 -18.44 -15.57 22.01
N SER A 4 -18.46 -15.77 20.69
CA SER A 4 -19.39 -16.71 20.05
C SER A 4 -19.08 -18.16 20.42
N LEU A 5 -17.79 -18.53 20.48
CA LEU A 5 -17.39 -19.87 20.91
C LEU A 5 -17.81 -20.15 22.36
N LEU A 6 -17.66 -19.15 23.24
CA LEU A 6 -18.08 -19.22 24.63
C LEU A 6 -19.61 -19.36 24.74
N LEU A 7 -20.38 -18.60 23.98
CA LEU A 7 -21.85 -18.72 23.95
C LEU A 7 -22.33 -20.05 23.36
N THR A 8 -21.68 -20.57 22.31
CA THR A 8 -22.00 -21.90 21.77
C THR A 8 -21.69 -23.00 22.79
N PHE A 9 -20.59 -22.88 23.52
CA PHE A 9 -20.22 -23.83 24.57
C PHE A 9 -21.19 -23.78 25.75
N ILE A 10 -21.58 -22.59 26.22
CA ILE A 10 -22.60 -22.42 27.27
C ILE A 10 -23.94 -23.00 26.80
N SER A 11 -24.36 -22.71 25.57
CA SER A 11 -25.61 -23.24 25.01
C SER A 11 -25.60 -24.78 24.94
N PHE A 12 -24.46 -25.39 24.63
CA PHE A 12 -24.30 -26.84 24.63
C PHE A 12 -24.42 -27.45 26.02
N LEU A 13 -23.77 -26.86 27.04
CA LEU A 13 -23.88 -27.34 28.43
C LEU A 13 -25.33 -27.25 28.94
N MET A 14 -26.01 -26.14 28.69
CA MET A 14 -27.42 -25.95 29.04
C MET A 14 -28.33 -26.99 28.38
N LEU A 15 -28.03 -27.41 27.16
CA LEU A 15 -28.81 -28.44 26.46
C LEU A 15 -28.64 -29.83 27.08
N VAL A 16 -27.45 -30.12 27.62
CA VAL A 16 -27.18 -31.37 28.35
C VAL A 16 -27.93 -31.37 29.69
N ASP A 17 -27.93 -30.26 30.41
CA ASP A 17 -28.66 -30.09 31.68
C ASP A 17 -30.17 -30.30 31.47
N ILE A 18 -30.79 -29.64 30.48
CA ILE A 18 -32.22 -29.82 30.14
C ILE A 18 -32.59 -31.29 29.89
N ILE A 19 -31.72 -32.05 29.20
CA ILE A 19 -31.97 -33.47 28.89
C ILE A 19 -31.85 -34.35 30.15
N SER A 20 -30.94 -34.00 31.07
CA SER A 20 -30.78 -34.69 32.34
C SER A 20 -31.99 -34.46 33.24
N ASP A 21 -32.40 -33.20 33.37
CA ASP A 21 -33.52 -32.77 34.20
C ASP A 21 -34.87 -33.32 33.73
N TYR A 22 -35.08 -33.39 32.41
CA TYR A 22 -36.27 -34.03 31.83
C TYR A 22 -36.37 -35.51 32.17
N LYS A 23 -35.24 -36.22 32.28
CA LYS A 23 -35.22 -37.65 32.65
C LYS A 23 -35.40 -37.88 34.15
N GLU A 24 -34.95 -36.95 34.98
CA GLU A 24 -35.04 -37.04 36.44
C GLU A 24 -36.38 -36.52 37.01
N GLY A 25 -37.19 -35.85 36.18
CA GLY A 25 -38.50 -35.35 36.59
C GLY A 25 -38.40 -34.18 37.56
N SER A 26 -37.49 -33.24 37.28
CA SER A 26 -37.20 -32.09 38.12
C SER A 26 -38.35 -31.06 38.18
N ASP A 27 -38.22 -30.10 39.10
CA ASP A 27 -39.25 -29.08 39.36
C ASP A 27 -39.47 -28.15 38.14
N LEU A 28 -40.73 -27.76 37.89
CA LEU A 28 -41.12 -26.91 36.73
C LEU A 28 -40.43 -25.54 36.74
N ALA A 29 -40.02 -25.05 37.91
CA ALA A 29 -39.29 -23.80 38.05
C ALA A 29 -37.86 -23.86 37.47
N HIS A 30 -37.17 -25.01 37.57
CA HIS A 30 -35.84 -25.20 36.99
C HIS A 30 -35.91 -25.22 35.46
N LEU A 31 -36.84 -26.02 34.90
CA LEU A 31 -37.03 -26.14 33.47
C LEU A 31 -37.37 -24.80 32.78
N THR A 32 -38.18 -23.96 33.43
CA THR A 32 -38.55 -22.65 32.87
C THR A 32 -37.39 -21.65 32.85
N LEU A 33 -36.53 -21.64 33.89
CA LEU A 33 -35.33 -20.81 33.92
C LEU A 33 -34.33 -21.22 32.83
N GLU A 34 -34.12 -22.51 32.62
CA GLU A 34 -33.19 -23.01 31.61
C GLU A 34 -33.61 -22.63 30.19
N ILE A 35 -34.90 -22.75 29.88
CA ILE A 35 -35.45 -22.33 28.58
C ILE A 35 -35.23 -20.83 28.35
N ILE A 36 -35.44 -19.99 29.38
CA ILE A 36 -35.22 -18.55 29.28
C ILE A 36 -33.74 -18.26 28.95
N VAL A 37 -32.81 -18.89 29.66
CA VAL A 37 -31.36 -18.72 29.44
C VAL A 37 -30.95 -19.13 28.02
N VAL A 38 -31.50 -20.24 27.49
CA VAL A 38 -31.25 -20.69 26.11
C VAL A 38 -31.75 -19.66 25.09
N ILE A 39 -32.94 -19.10 25.28
CA ILE A 39 -33.49 -18.06 24.40
C ILE A 39 -32.57 -16.83 24.37
N PHE A 40 -32.11 -16.36 25.53
CA PHE A 40 -31.17 -15.23 25.61
C PHE A 40 -29.84 -15.54 24.90
N CYS A 41 -29.31 -16.76 25.02
CA CYS A 41 -28.11 -17.18 24.31
C CYS A 41 -28.32 -17.19 22.79
N LEU A 42 -29.45 -17.71 22.31
CA LEU A 42 -29.77 -17.72 20.87
C LEU A 42 -29.93 -16.31 20.30
N ILE A 43 -30.56 -15.40 21.04
CA ILE A 43 -30.66 -13.98 20.66
C ILE A 43 -29.27 -13.35 20.59
N GLY A 44 -28.41 -13.60 21.59
CA GLY A 44 -27.03 -13.10 21.60
C GLY A 44 -26.19 -13.59 20.42
N ILE A 45 -26.30 -14.88 20.09
CA ILE A 45 -25.63 -15.49 18.93
C ILE A 45 -26.15 -14.87 17.62
N ALA A 46 -27.47 -14.71 17.48
CA ALA A 46 -28.07 -14.12 16.29
C ALA A 46 -27.64 -12.66 16.09
N TYR A 47 -27.66 -11.85 17.15
CA TYR A 47 -27.20 -10.46 17.11
C TYR A 47 -25.73 -10.36 16.70
N MET A 48 -24.86 -11.19 17.29
CA MET A 48 -23.43 -11.21 16.97
C MET A 48 -23.18 -11.68 15.53
N PHE A 49 -23.92 -12.67 15.04
CA PHE A 49 -23.78 -13.16 13.67
C PHE A 49 -24.22 -12.13 12.62
N LEU A 50 -25.33 -11.44 12.87
CA LEU A 50 -25.82 -10.38 11.98
C LEU A 50 -24.88 -9.16 11.96
N GLY A 51 -24.42 -8.73 13.14
CA GLY A 51 -23.45 -7.63 13.26
C GLY A 51 -22.12 -7.95 12.57
N PHE A 52 -21.58 -9.15 12.80
CA PHE A 52 -20.33 -9.60 12.17
C PHE A 52 -20.45 -9.70 10.65
N ARG A 53 -21.61 -10.11 10.12
CA ARG A 53 -21.83 -10.12 8.67
C ARG A 53 -21.83 -8.70 8.09
N ALA A 54 -22.55 -7.77 8.72
CA ALA A 54 -22.60 -6.39 8.25
C ALA A 54 -21.21 -5.72 8.25
N GLU A 55 -20.43 -5.94 9.31
CA GLU A 55 -19.08 -5.40 9.44
C GLU A 55 -18.11 -5.99 8.40
N ASN A 56 -18.16 -7.31 8.17
CA ASN A 56 -17.31 -7.94 7.14
C ASN A 56 -17.66 -7.46 5.72
N LEU A 57 -18.95 -7.30 5.40
CA LEU A 57 -19.34 -6.78 4.09
C LEU A 57 -18.82 -5.35 3.89
N LYS A 58 -18.91 -4.50 4.92
CA LYS A 58 -18.39 -3.13 4.87
C LYS A 58 -16.87 -3.12 4.70
N LEU A 59 -16.15 -3.93 5.46
CA LEU A 59 -14.70 -4.03 5.40
C LEU A 59 -14.20 -4.55 4.04
N MET A 60 -14.91 -5.52 3.44
CA MET A 60 -14.59 -5.99 2.10
C MET A 60 -14.81 -4.92 1.03
N ALA A 61 -15.90 -4.15 1.12
CA ALA A 61 -16.15 -3.05 0.21
C ALA A 61 -15.07 -1.95 0.29
N GLU A 62 -14.64 -1.59 1.51
CA GLU A 62 -13.58 -0.59 1.74
C GLU A 62 -12.20 -1.07 1.23
N LEU A 63 -11.89 -2.37 1.38
CA LEU A 63 -10.67 -2.96 0.83
C LEU A 63 -10.65 -2.92 -0.70
N ASP A 64 -11.78 -3.18 -1.35
CA ASP A 64 -11.88 -3.16 -2.81
C ASP A 64 -11.78 -1.73 -3.36
N GLU A 65 -12.43 -0.76 -2.71
CA GLU A 65 -12.30 0.66 -3.05
C GLU A 65 -10.83 1.12 -2.95
N THR A 66 -10.16 0.79 -1.84
CA THR A 66 -8.74 1.11 -1.63
C THR A 66 -7.84 0.47 -2.71
N ARG A 67 -8.14 -0.77 -3.13
CA ARG A 67 -7.37 -1.46 -4.18
C ARG A 67 -7.54 -0.83 -5.55
N ILE A 68 -8.76 -0.41 -5.89
CA ILE A 68 -9.06 0.28 -7.15
C ILE A 68 -8.32 1.62 -7.19
N ASP A 69 -8.34 2.38 -6.11
CA ASP A 69 -7.63 3.66 -6.02
C ASP A 69 -6.11 3.50 -6.16
N LEU A 70 -5.53 2.49 -5.51
CA LEU A 70 -4.11 2.16 -5.68
C LEU A 70 -3.77 1.76 -7.11
N GLY A 71 -4.63 1.00 -7.78
CA GLY A 71 -4.45 0.60 -9.18
C GLY A 71 -4.46 1.81 -10.12
N ASN A 72 -5.51 2.62 -10.02
CA ASN A 72 -5.68 3.82 -10.84
C ASN A 72 -4.56 4.84 -10.59
N TRP A 73 -4.14 5.02 -9.33
CA TRP A 73 -3.03 5.91 -8.99
C TRP A 73 -1.71 5.40 -9.55
N LYS A 74 -1.44 4.09 -9.46
CA LYS A 74 -0.24 3.48 -10.06
C LYS A 74 -0.23 3.61 -11.58
N GLU A 75 -1.36 3.41 -12.24
CA GLU A 75 -1.47 3.51 -13.70
C GLU A 75 -1.28 4.94 -14.18
N LYS A 76 -1.93 5.91 -13.52
CA LYS A 76 -1.74 7.34 -13.79
C LYS A 76 -0.30 7.77 -13.51
N SER A 77 0.31 7.31 -12.42
CA SER A 77 1.72 7.59 -12.13
C SER A 77 2.65 6.97 -13.18
N ARG A 78 2.36 5.76 -13.66
CA ARG A 78 3.15 5.10 -14.71
C ARG A 78 3.15 5.89 -16.01
N SER A 79 2.01 6.41 -16.46
CA SER A 79 1.96 7.20 -17.71
C SER A 79 2.75 8.51 -17.59
N PHE A 80 2.69 9.19 -16.44
CA PHE A 80 3.52 10.37 -16.18
C PHE A 80 5.02 10.06 -16.16
N ILE A 81 5.42 8.97 -15.48
CA ILE A 81 6.83 8.55 -15.40
C ILE A 81 7.35 8.15 -16.78
N GLN A 82 6.55 7.46 -17.59
CA GLN A 82 6.93 7.11 -18.97
C GLN A 82 7.10 8.36 -19.84
N GLY A 83 6.18 9.32 -19.77
CA GLY A 83 6.31 10.59 -20.49
C GLY A 83 7.56 11.37 -20.08
N LEU A 84 7.86 11.42 -18.77
CA LEU A 84 9.08 12.07 -18.27
C LEU A 84 10.35 11.36 -18.77
N SER A 85 10.40 10.02 -18.71
CA SER A 85 11.54 9.26 -19.19
C SER A 85 11.81 9.52 -20.68
N GLN A 86 10.75 9.55 -21.49
CA GLN A 86 10.87 9.84 -22.92
C GLN A 86 11.38 11.26 -23.16
N ALA A 87 10.84 12.27 -22.46
CA ALA A 87 11.28 13.65 -22.58
C ALA A 87 12.77 13.81 -22.16
N MET A 88 13.20 13.10 -21.12
CA MET A 88 14.61 13.06 -20.71
C MET A 88 15.50 12.46 -21.80
N ASP A 89 15.10 11.33 -22.39
CA ASP A 89 15.86 10.69 -23.47
C ASP A 89 15.98 11.58 -24.70
N GLU A 90 14.89 12.23 -25.12
CA GLU A 90 14.90 13.20 -26.22
C GLU A 90 15.84 14.38 -25.93
N GLN A 91 15.87 14.87 -24.69
CA GLN A 91 16.76 15.95 -24.29
C GLN A 91 18.23 15.50 -24.28
N PHE A 92 18.50 14.28 -23.81
CA PHE A 92 19.84 13.71 -23.84
C PHE A 92 20.37 13.50 -25.27
N GLU A 93 19.48 13.16 -26.21
CA GLU A 93 19.83 13.12 -27.64
C GLU A 93 20.14 14.51 -28.20
N LYS A 94 19.37 15.54 -27.85
CA LYS A 94 19.63 16.93 -28.25
C LYS A 94 20.98 17.45 -27.74
N TRP A 95 21.40 17.03 -26.55
CA TRP A 95 22.72 17.33 -26.01
C TRP A 95 23.83 16.42 -26.55
N HIS A 96 23.52 15.47 -27.42
CA HIS A 96 24.48 14.53 -28.01
C HIS A 96 25.28 13.78 -26.93
N LEU A 97 24.58 13.31 -25.90
CA LEU A 97 25.17 12.51 -24.84
C LEU A 97 25.46 11.09 -25.33
N THR A 98 26.66 10.61 -25.03
CA THR A 98 27.02 9.20 -25.18
C THR A 98 26.23 8.34 -24.20
N PRO A 99 26.08 7.02 -24.46
CA PRO A 99 25.39 6.12 -23.53
C PRO A 99 25.92 6.21 -22.10
N SER A 100 27.24 6.34 -21.96
CA SER A 100 27.88 6.50 -20.65
C SER A 100 27.58 7.84 -19.98
N GLU A 101 27.43 8.93 -20.72
CA GLU A 101 27.05 10.23 -20.16
C GLU A 101 25.58 10.25 -19.74
N LYS A 102 24.69 9.60 -20.49
CA LYS A 102 23.27 9.46 -20.12
C LYS A 102 23.09 8.76 -18.78
N GLU A 103 23.83 7.67 -18.56
CA GLU A 103 23.84 6.96 -17.28
C GLU A 103 24.31 7.85 -16.13
N VAL A 104 25.39 8.64 -16.32
CA VAL A 104 25.83 9.61 -15.30
C VAL A 104 24.76 10.67 -15.08
N ALA A 105 24.17 11.24 -16.14
CA ALA A 105 23.16 12.27 -16.06
C ALA A 105 21.96 11.82 -15.24
N LEU A 106 21.43 10.63 -15.51
CA LEU A 106 20.31 10.03 -14.76
C LEU A 106 20.62 9.90 -13.27
N LEU A 107 21.82 9.44 -12.93
CA LEU A 107 22.20 9.26 -11.52
C LEU A 107 22.47 10.59 -10.81
N LEU A 108 23.02 11.59 -11.52
CA LEU A 108 23.18 12.94 -11.00
C LEU A 108 21.83 13.61 -10.71
N ILE A 109 20.84 13.46 -11.61
CA ILE A 109 19.49 14.00 -11.44
C ILE A 109 18.78 13.32 -10.25
N LYS A 110 19.08 12.04 -9.99
CA LYS A 110 18.65 11.33 -8.77
C LYS A 110 19.33 11.83 -7.49
N GLY A 111 20.27 12.76 -7.58
CA GLY A 111 20.96 13.36 -6.43
C GLY A 111 22.19 12.59 -5.94
N LEU A 112 22.64 11.56 -6.67
CA LEU A 112 23.82 10.79 -6.29
C LEU A 112 25.11 11.60 -6.48
N SER A 113 26.05 11.40 -5.56
CA SER A 113 27.40 11.94 -5.64
C SER A 113 28.26 11.19 -6.67
N THR A 114 29.32 11.82 -7.16
CA THR A 114 30.27 11.18 -8.09
C THR A 114 30.88 9.89 -7.53
N LYS A 115 31.02 9.81 -6.20
CA LYS A 115 31.50 8.61 -5.50
C LYS A 115 30.47 7.48 -5.55
N GLU A 116 29.21 7.75 -5.20
CA GLU A 116 28.15 6.74 -5.27
C GLU A 116 27.92 6.26 -6.71
N ILE A 117 28.02 7.16 -7.69
CA ILE A 117 27.92 6.81 -9.11
C ILE A 117 29.09 5.92 -9.54
N ALA A 118 30.30 6.22 -9.07
CA ALA A 118 31.48 5.40 -9.34
C ALA A 118 31.30 3.97 -8.79
N ASP A 119 30.77 3.85 -7.58
CA ASP A 119 30.47 2.57 -6.95
C ASP A 119 29.39 1.78 -7.72
N ILE A 120 28.28 2.44 -8.09
CA ILE A 120 27.17 1.82 -8.85
C ILE A 120 27.61 1.36 -10.24
N ARG A 121 28.40 2.18 -10.94
CA ARG A 121 28.82 1.91 -12.32
C ARG A 121 30.11 1.09 -12.42
N GLN A 122 30.69 0.70 -11.28
CA GLN A 122 31.99 0.01 -11.22
C GLN A 122 33.08 0.77 -12.01
N ALA A 123 33.09 2.09 -11.89
CA ALA A 123 34.00 2.99 -12.58
C ALA A 123 34.81 3.82 -11.58
N SER A 124 35.91 4.43 -12.02
CA SER A 124 36.65 5.34 -11.13
C SER A 124 35.91 6.67 -10.95
N GLU A 125 36.01 7.30 -9.77
CA GLU A 125 35.44 8.63 -9.54
C GLU A 125 35.98 9.66 -10.55
N LYS A 126 37.25 9.52 -10.97
CA LYS A 126 37.86 10.35 -12.01
C LYS A 126 37.12 10.21 -13.35
N THR A 127 36.76 9.00 -13.73
CA THR A 127 35.99 8.71 -14.96
C THR A 127 34.61 9.34 -14.90
N VAL A 128 33.89 9.14 -13.79
CA VAL A 128 32.55 9.72 -13.59
C VAL A 128 32.62 11.25 -13.61
N ARG A 129 33.62 11.84 -12.97
CA ARG A 129 33.83 13.30 -12.97
C ARG A 129 34.12 13.84 -14.36
N ALA A 130 34.92 13.13 -15.16
CA ALA A 130 35.18 13.50 -16.54
C ALA A 130 33.91 13.45 -17.41
N GLN A 131 33.10 12.41 -17.24
CA GLN A 131 31.80 12.27 -17.91
C GLN A 131 30.81 13.37 -17.48
N ALA A 132 30.74 13.69 -16.18
CA ALA A 132 29.91 14.77 -15.67
C ALA A 132 30.33 16.14 -16.22
N THR A 133 31.64 16.43 -16.28
CA THR A 133 32.15 17.67 -16.88
C THR A 133 31.83 17.76 -18.37
N SER A 134 31.94 16.64 -19.11
CA SER A 134 31.57 16.59 -20.53
C SER A 134 30.06 16.84 -20.72
N LEU A 135 29.23 16.19 -19.91
CA LEU A 135 27.79 16.42 -19.83
C LEU A 135 27.47 17.92 -19.61
N TYR A 136 28.05 18.54 -18.58
CA TYR A 136 27.78 19.95 -18.27
C TYR A 136 28.12 20.90 -19.42
N LYS A 137 29.22 20.63 -20.13
CA LYS A 137 29.60 21.40 -21.32
C LYS A 137 28.60 21.23 -22.46
N LYS A 138 28.11 20.01 -22.69
CA LYS A 138 27.15 19.69 -23.76
C LYS A 138 25.76 20.24 -23.47
N SER A 139 25.34 20.23 -22.22
CA SER A 139 24.03 20.72 -21.80
C SER A 139 24.00 22.22 -21.45
N GLN A 140 25.17 22.88 -21.46
CA GLN A 140 25.34 24.29 -21.08
C GLN A 140 24.88 24.62 -19.65
N VAL A 141 24.92 23.64 -18.75
CA VAL A 141 24.62 23.84 -17.32
C VAL A 141 25.92 23.92 -16.52
N GLN A 142 25.91 24.67 -15.42
CA GLN A 142 27.10 24.92 -14.60
C GLN A 142 27.43 23.77 -13.63
N GLY A 143 26.47 22.88 -13.35
CA GLY A 143 26.71 21.72 -12.51
C GLY A 143 25.47 20.89 -12.19
N ARG A 144 25.60 19.97 -11.22
CA ARG A 144 24.55 18.99 -10.87
C ARG A 144 23.23 19.62 -10.43
N TYR A 145 23.28 20.75 -9.74
CA TYR A 145 22.08 21.41 -9.22
C TYR A 145 21.27 22.01 -10.35
N GLU A 146 21.93 22.68 -11.30
CA GLU A 146 21.28 23.25 -12.48
C GLU A 146 20.82 22.16 -13.44
N LEU A 147 21.59 21.08 -13.61
CA LEU A 147 21.13 19.90 -14.35
C LEU A 147 19.83 19.33 -13.76
N SER A 148 19.75 19.23 -12.43
CA SER A 148 18.54 18.73 -11.76
C SER A 148 17.39 19.73 -11.89
N ALA A 149 17.66 21.02 -11.69
CA ALA A 149 16.68 22.09 -11.83
C ALA A 149 16.07 22.10 -13.23
N PHE A 150 16.88 21.94 -14.29
CA PHE A 150 16.43 21.89 -15.67
C PHE A 150 15.30 20.86 -15.89
N PHE A 151 15.38 19.68 -15.27
CA PHE A 151 14.33 18.65 -15.41
C PHE A 151 13.20 18.78 -14.39
N LEU A 152 13.46 19.38 -13.21
CA LEU A 152 12.47 19.52 -12.15
C LEU A 152 11.60 20.77 -12.31
N GLU A 153 12.08 21.82 -12.98
CA GLU A 153 11.32 23.07 -13.20
C GLU A 153 10.01 22.80 -13.94
N ASP A 154 10.06 21.98 -14.99
CA ASP A 154 8.87 21.56 -15.75
C ASP A 154 7.92 20.66 -14.94
N LEU A 155 8.40 20.02 -13.87
CA LEU A 155 7.57 19.22 -12.96
C LEU A 155 6.86 20.09 -11.92
N LEU A 156 7.40 21.27 -11.62
CA LEU A 156 6.94 22.17 -10.56
C LEU A 156 6.05 23.31 -11.08
N LEU A 157 5.42 23.14 -12.25
CA LEU A 157 4.52 24.14 -12.84
C LEU A 157 3.56 24.66 -11.76
N PRO A 158 3.55 25.98 -11.48
CA PRO A 158 2.62 26.55 -10.52
C PRO A 158 1.21 26.23 -10.99
N ASN A 159 0.41 25.59 -10.13
CA ASN A 159 -1.01 25.43 -10.36
C ASN A 159 -1.64 26.84 -10.40
N HIS A 160 -1.74 27.42 -11.60
CA HIS A 160 -2.59 28.57 -11.83
C HIS A 160 -4.04 28.09 -11.66
N LYS A 161 -4.57 28.30 -10.45
CA LYS A 161 -6.00 28.36 -10.21
C LYS A 161 -6.51 29.74 -10.60
#